data_AF-A0A7J6XFC5-F1
#
_entry.id   AF-A0A7J6XFC5-F1
#
_cell.length_a   1.000
_cell.length_b   1.000
_cell.length_c   1.000
_cell.angle_alpha   90.00
_cell.angle_beta   90.00
_cell.angle_gamma   90.00
#
_symmetry.space_group_name_H-M   'P 1'
#
loop_
_entity.id
_entity.type
_entity.pdbx_description
1 polymer ?
#
loop_
_entity_poly.entity_id
_entity_poly.type
_entity_poly.pdbx_seq_one_letter_code
_entity_poly.pdbx_strand_id
1 'polypeptide(L)'
;MQTRQKQQHKKEEEEREELDARQGEIVVPGGTGGKNLEAQEHLAEGRSRGGHTRKDQLGSEAYHEMGTKGGQTRKEQLGKEGYQEMGKKG
;
A
#
# COMPACT_ATOMS: atom_id res chain seq x y z
N MET A 1 -26.17 -17.53 -16.36
CA MET A 1 -25.03 -16.60 -16.12
C MET A 1 -25.13 -15.81 -14.79
N GLN A 2 -26.32 -15.57 -14.23
CA GLN A 2 -26.51 -14.74 -13.02
C GLN A 2 -26.04 -15.39 -11.69
N THR A 3 -25.84 -16.70 -11.66
CA THR A 3 -25.45 -17.45 -10.43
C THR A 3 -23.96 -17.40 -10.12
N ARG A 4 -23.10 -17.05 -11.09
CA ARG A 4 -21.65 -16.98 -10.89
C ARG A 4 -21.22 -15.65 -10.27
N GLN A 5 -21.85 -14.55 -10.70
CA GLN A 5 -21.62 -13.21 -10.14
C GLN A 5 -22.10 -13.10 -8.68
N LYS A 6 -23.26 -13.69 -8.34
CA LYS A 6 -23.73 -13.75 -6.95
C LYS A 6 -22.80 -14.54 -6.02
N GLN A 7 -22.17 -15.61 -6.54
CA GLN A 7 -21.21 -16.38 -5.76
C GLN A 7 -19.88 -15.68 -5.58
N GLN A 8 -19.46 -14.86 -6.55
CA GLN A 8 -18.25 -14.02 -6.42
C GLN A 8 -18.44 -12.93 -5.37
N HIS A 9 -19.55 -12.20 -5.42
CA HIS A 9 -19.85 -11.15 -4.44
C HIS A 9 -19.94 -11.69 -3.01
N LYS A 10 -20.58 -12.85 -2.84
CA LYS A 10 -20.68 -13.51 -1.53
C LYS A 10 -19.33 -13.97 -0.99
N LYS A 11 -18.45 -14.44 -1.88
CA LYS A 11 -17.09 -14.86 -1.50
C LYS A 11 -16.22 -13.67 -1.11
N GLU A 12 -16.35 -12.55 -1.83
CA GLU A 12 -15.68 -11.30 -1.46
C GLU A 12 -16.18 -10.77 -0.10
N GLU A 13 -17.48 -10.84 0.18
CA GLU A 13 -18.04 -10.47 1.48
C GLU A 13 -17.54 -11.38 2.61
N GLU A 14 -17.48 -12.71 2.39
CA GLU A 14 -16.93 -13.67 3.36
C GLU A 14 -15.43 -13.46 3.61
N GLU A 15 -14.64 -13.16 2.57
CA GLU A 15 -13.21 -12.85 2.70
C GLU A 15 -12.99 -11.50 3.42
N ARG A 16 -13.88 -10.52 3.20
CA ARG A 16 -13.90 -9.23 3.93
C ARG A 16 -14.20 -9.43 5.42
N GLU A 17 -15.18 -10.27 5.77
CA GLU A 17 -15.48 -10.62 7.17
C GLU A 17 -14.34 -11.39 7.83
N GLU A 18 -13.68 -12.30 7.11
CA GLU A 18 -12.52 -13.05 7.63
C GLU A 18 -11.34 -12.12 7.95
N LEU A 19 -11.10 -11.11 7.09
CA LEU A 19 -10.06 -10.09 7.31
C LEU A 19 -10.39 -9.15 8.48
N ASP A 20 -11.67 -8.80 8.69
CA ASP A 20 -12.12 -7.97 9.82
C ASP A 20 -12.11 -8.75 11.17
N ALA A 21 -12.36 -10.07 11.12
CA ALA A 21 -12.27 -10.97 12.26
C ALA A 21 -10.83 -11.16 12.79
N ARG A 22 -9.81 -10.87 11.96
CA ARG A 22 -8.39 -10.81 12.37
C ARG A 22 -8.10 -9.46 13.06
N GLN A 23 -8.81 -9.21 14.16
CA GLN A 23 -8.64 -8.03 15.00
C GLN A 23 -7.19 -7.90 15.48
N GLY A 24 -6.49 -6.89 14.97
CA GLY A 24 -5.28 -6.37 15.61
C GLY A 24 -3.95 -6.63 14.92
N GLU A 25 -3.91 -7.21 13.70
CA GLU A 25 -2.64 -7.29 12.98
C GLU A 25 -2.34 -5.94 12.30
N ILE A 26 -1.41 -5.19 12.91
CA ILE A 26 -0.80 -4.00 12.30
C ILE A 26 -0.14 -4.44 10.99
N VAL A 27 -0.75 -4.13 9.85
CA VAL A 27 -0.14 -4.36 8.54
C VAL A 27 0.90 -3.27 8.29
N VAL A 28 2.12 -3.57 8.78
CA VAL A 28 3.41 -2.96 8.46
C VAL A 28 3.74 -1.65 9.23
N PRO A 29 4.96 -1.55 9.84
CA PRO A 29 5.46 -0.29 10.38
C PRO A 29 5.74 0.67 9.21
N GLY A 30 4.79 1.57 8.94
CA GLY A 30 4.95 2.60 7.93
C GLY A 30 3.67 2.98 7.19
N GLY A 31 2.58 2.20 7.27
CA GLY A 31 1.38 2.69 6.65
C GLY A 31 0.19 1.78 6.46
N THR A 32 -0.58 1.54 7.51
CA THR A 32 -2.04 1.46 7.42
C THR A 32 -2.60 1.96 8.75
N GLY A 33 -2.91 3.26 8.83
CA GLY A 33 -3.56 3.84 10.01
C GLY A 33 -5.01 3.38 10.20
N GLY A 34 -5.54 2.59 9.25
CA GLY A 34 -6.92 2.09 9.25
C GLY A 34 -7.02 0.77 10.01
N LYS A 35 -7.90 0.74 11.03
CA LYS A 35 -8.15 -0.45 11.86
C LYS A 35 -9.06 -1.49 11.20
N ASN A 36 -9.62 -1.19 10.02
CA ASN A 36 -10.49 -2.06 9.24
C ASN A 36 -10.18 -1.92 7.74
N LEU A 37 -10.74 -2.82 6.92
CA LEU A 37 -10.46 -2.90 5.48
C LEU A 37 -10.88 -1.64 4.73
N GLU A 38 -12.07 -1.11 5.00
CA GLU A 38 -12.58 0.11 4.37
C GLU A 38 -11.64 1.31 4.60
N ALA A 39 -11.12 1.46 5.82
CA ALA A 39 -10.15 2.50 6.13
C ALA A 39 -8.82 2.28 5.40
N GLN A 40 -8.40 1.03 5.18
CA GLN A 40 -7.22 0.73 4.37
C GLN A 40 -7.44 1.06 2.89
N GLU A 41 -8.60 0.73 2.33
CA GLU A 41 -8.99 1.05 0.94
C GLU A 41 -8.98 2.58 0.74
N HIS A 42 -9.64 3.35 1.60
CA HIS A 42 -9.64 4.81 1.52
C HIS A 42 -8.24 5.44 1.69
N LEU A 43 -7.40 4.90 2.58
CA LEU A 43 -6.02 5.36 2.73
C LEU A 43 -5.18 5.06 1.48
N ALA A 44 -5.33 3.88 0.89
CA ALA A 44 -4.64 3.51 -0.34
C ALA A 44 -5.07 4.43 -1.50
N GLU A 45 -6.36 4.69 -1.63
CA GLU A 45 -6.91 5.63 -2.62
C GLU A 45 -6.34 7.04 -2.41
N GLY A 46 -6.35 7.54 -1.19
CA GLY A 46 -5.81 8.86 -0.84
C GLY A 46 -4.32 8.99 -1.17
N ARG A 47 -3.52 7.96 -0.88
CA ARG A 47 -2.08 7.92 -1.21
C ARG A 47 -1.84 7.91 -2.71
N SER A 48 -2.58 7.08 -3.44
CA SER A 48 -2.50 7.03 -4.90
C SER A 48 -2.81 8.40 -5.47
N ARG A 49 -3.93 9.00 -5.08
CA ARG A 49 -4.35 10.34 -5.54
C ARG A 49 -3.29 11.40 -5.22
N GLY A 50 -2.78 11.43 -3.99
CA GLY A 50 -1.73 12.37 -3.57
C GLY A 50 -0.43 12.21 -4.37
N GLY A 51 -0.03 10.97 -4.68
CA GLY A 51 1.12 10.69 -5.55
C GLY A 51 0.93 11.21 -6.97
N HIS A 52 -0.26 11.00 -7.56
CA HIS A 52 -0.59 11.54 -8.88
C HIS A 52 -0.59 13.07 -8.89
N THR A 53 -1.25 13.71 -7.91
CA THR A 53 -1.22 15.18 -7.78
C THR A 53 0.20 15.71 -7.67
N ARG A 54 1.07 15.04 -6.89
CA ARG A 54 2.47 15.45 -6.74
C ARG A 54 3.26 15.26 -8.03
N LYS A 55 3.00 14.18 -8.77
CA LYS A 55 3.59 13.95 -10.09
C LYS A 55 3.18 15.03 -11.09
N ASP A 56 1.91 15.43 -11.10
CA ASP A 56 1.42 16.49 -12.00
C ASP A 56 2.04 17.85 -11.66
N GLN A 57 2.24 18.16 -10.38
CA GLN A 57 2.90 19.39 -9.93
C GLN A 57 4.39 19.48 -10.27
N LEU A 58 5.10 18.34 -10.22
CA LEU A 58 6.54 18.29 -10.43
C LEU A 58 6.94 17.93 -11.87
N GLY A 59 6.06 17.28 -12.61
CA GLY A 59 6.41 16.56 -13.83
C GLY A 59 6.97 15.15 -13.53
N SER A 60 6.95 14.29 -14.56
CA SER A 60 7.38 12.89 -14.45
C SER A 60 8.83 12.73 -14.04
N GLU A 61 9.73 13.52 -14.65
CA GLU A 61 11.17 13.41 -14.42
C GLU A 61 11.55 13.79 -12.99
N ALA A 62 11.10 14.95 -12.51
CA ALA A 62 11.39 15.41 -11.15
C ALA A 62 10.73 14.51 -10.07
N TYR A 63 9.55 13.96 -10.36
CA TYR A 63 8.92 12.97 -9.48
C TYR A 63 9.72 11.67 -9.40
N HIS A 64 10.23 11.18 -10.54
CA HIS A 64 11.07 9.98 -10.60
C HIS A 64 12.42 10.19 -9.90
N GLU A 65 13.05 11.35 -10.10
CA GLU A 65 14.29 11.71 -9.42
C GLU A 65 14.11 11.76 -7.90
N MET A 66 13.01 12.35 -7.43
CA MET A 66 12.67 12.41 -6.01
C MET A 66 12.53 11.02 -5.39
N GLY A 67 11.83 10.10 -6.06
CA GLY A 67 11.70 8.71 -5.62
C GLY A 67 13.04 7.99 -5.56
N THR A 68 13.86 8.15 -6.60
CA THR A 68 15.21 7.58 -6.67
C THR A 68 16.10 8.09 -5.54
N LYS A 69 16.10 9.40 -5.29
CA LYS A 69 16.86 10.04 -4.22
C LYS A 69 16.43 9.52 -2.84
N GLY A 70 15.13 9.39 -2.61
CA GLY A 70 14.60 8.80 -1.36
C GLY A 70 15.10 7.37 -1.14
N GLY A 71 15.11 6.54 -2.18
CA GLY A 71 15.66 5.17 -2.14
C GLY A 71 17.16 5.14 -1.84
N GLN A 72 17.94 6.03 -2.47
CA GLN A 72 19.38 6.16 -2.21
C GLN A 72 19.64 6.55 -0.75
N THR A 73 18.96 7.59 -0.24
CA THR A 73 19.09 8.00 1.17
C THR A 73 18.74 6.87 2.12
N ARG A 74 17.69 6.09 1.82
CA ARG A 74 17.33 4.93 2.65
C ARG A 74 18.38 3.83 2.61
N LYS A 75 18.98 3.59 1.44
CA LYS A 75 20.09 2.64 1.28
C LYS A 75 21.34 3.07 2.04
N GLU A 76 21.65 4.37 2.05
CA GLU A 76 22.77 4.92 2.83
C GLU A 76 22.54 4.76 4.33
N GLN A 77 21.32 5.04 4.81
CA GLN A 77 20.96 4.90 6.23
C GLN A 77 21.01 3.47 6.74
N LEU A 78 20.55 2.50 5.94
CA LEU A 78 20.46 1.09 6.33
C LEU A 78 21.72 0.28 6.02
N GLY A 79 22.60 0.83 5.19
CA GLY A 79 23.66 0.06 4.54
C GLY A 79 23.12 -0.94 3.49
N LYS A 80 24.04 -1.56 2.76
CA LYS A 80 23.70 -2.49 1.67
C LYS A 80 22.87 -3.69 2.15
N GLU A 81 23.26 -4.29 3.26
CA GLU A 81 22.62 -5.49 3.83
C GLU A 81 21.23 -5.16 4.37
N GLY A 82 21.09 -4.08 5.14
CA GLY A 82 19.79 -3.65 5.66
C GLY A 82 18.81 -3.24 4.57
N TYR A 83 19.29 -2.59 3.51
CA TYR A 83 18.45 -2.25 2.35
C TYR A 83 18.03 -3.50 1.56
N GLN A 84 18.91 -4.47 1.39
CA GLN A 84 18.58 -5.76 0.76
C GLN A 84 17.58 -6.56 1.58
N GLU A 85 17.74 -6.60 2.91
CA GLU A 85 16.80 -7.27 3.80
C GLU A 85 15.40 -6.62 3.74
N MET A 86 15.34 -5.29 3.71
CA MET A 86 14.10 -4.55 3.53
C MET A 86 13.40 -4.91 2.21
N GLY A 87 14.14 -4.97 1.11
CA GLY A 87 13.59 -5.36 -0.20
C GLY A 87 13.10 -6.81 -0.27
N LYS A 88 13.52 -7.68 0.66
CA LYS A 88 12.99 -9.05 0.77
C LYS A 88 11.71 -9.15 1.60
N LYS A 89 11.39 -8.13 2.39
CA LYS A 89 10.24 -8.10 3.31
C LYS A 89 9.00 -7.41 2.72
N GLY A 90 9.18 -6.54 1.73
CA GLY A 90 8.09 -5.87 0.99
C GLY A 90 7.68 -6.67 -0.22
#